data_AF-A0AAW4BIM8-F1
#
_entry.id   AF-A0AAW4BIM8-F1
#
_cell.length_a   1.000
_cell.length_b   1.000
_cell.length_c   1.000
_cell.angle_alpha   90.00
_cell.angle_beta   90.00
_cell.angle_gamma   90.00
#
_symmetry.space_group_name_H-M   'P 1'
#
loop_
_entity.id
_entity.type
_entity.pdbx_description
1 polymer ?
#
loop_
_entity_poly.entity_id
_entity_poly.type
_entity_poly.pdbx_seq_one_letter_code
_entity_poly.pdbx_strand_id
1 'polypeptide(L)'
;GRCVDLGEFCKEKWLGKCVQKQRSFCCFNSQLAKIINEQGRLQLKAFQSLPNRGFGDRGNPQCRGFTPEEFQALDFSNIDLTEYYEELIHKSQAEMESTMEQMTAEHFNNVQ
;
A
#
# COMPACT_ATOMS: atom_id res chain seq x y z
N GLY A 1 2.01 2.47 5.45
CA GLY A 1 0.53 2.55 5.38
C GLY A 1 0.04 2.01 4.05
N ARG A 2 -1.10 1.31 3.99
CA ARG A 2 -1.52 0.49 2.83
C ARG A 2 -2.09 1.26 1.62
N CYS A 3 -1.96 2.58 1.59
CA CYS A 3 -2.55 3.42 0.55
C CYS A 3 -1.50 4.29 -0.13
N VAL A 4 -1.62 4.46 -1.44
CA VAL A 4 -0.87 5.44 -2.23
C VAL A 4 -1.70 6.72 -2.29
N ASP A 5 -1.12 7.83 -1.84
CA ASP A 5 -1.72 9.16 -1.93
C ASP A 5 -1.57 9.73 -3.34
N LEU A 6 -2.69 10.03 -3.99
CA LEU A 6 -2.72 10.58 -5.34
C LEU A 6 -2.79 12.11 -5.32
N GLY A 7 -3.06 12.70 -4.16
CA GLY A 7 -3.16 14.14 -3.93
C GLY A 7 -4.60 14.66 -3.86
N GLU A 8 -4.69 15.98 -3.74
CA GLU A 8 -5.96 16.71 -3.66
C GLU A 8 -6.44 17.14 -5.06
N PHE A 9 -7.76 17.17 -5.23
CA PHE A 9 -8.43 17.72 -6.40
C PHE A 9 -9.68 18.51 -5.99
N CYS A 10 -10.14 19.37 -6.89
CA CYS A 10 -11.37 20.12 -6.68
C CYS A 10 -12.57 19.28 -7.09
N LYS A 11 -13.39 18.85 -6.12
CA LYS A 11 -14.60 18.07 -6.36
C LYS A 11 -15.75 18.95 -6.84
N GLU A 12 -15.88 20.14 -6.25
CA GLU A 12 -16.96 21.07 -6.59
C GLU A 12 -16.41 22.47 -6.81
N LYS A 13 -16.83 23.10 -7.91
CA LYS A 13 -16.47 24.46 -8.30
C LYS A 13 -17.73 25.31 -8.37
N TRP A 14 -17.66 26.49 -7.77
CA TRP A 14 -18.70 27.52 -7.87
C TRP A 14 -18.07 28.82 -8.39
N LEU A 15 -18.66 29.40 -9.45
CA LEU A 15 -18.14 30.61 -10.12
C LEU A 15 -16.64 30.53 -10.45
N GLY A 16 -16.19 29.36 -10.93
CA GLY A 16 -14.78 29.12 -11.30
C GLY A 16 -13.81 28.94 -10.13
N LYS A 17 -14.25 29.15 -8.87
CA LYS A 17 -13.45 28.92 -7.67
C LYS A 17 -13.75 27.54 -7.09
N CYS A 18 -12.73 26.89 -6.53
CA CYS A 18 -12.92 25.62 -5.85
C CYS A 18 -13.60 25.85 -4.50
N VAL A 19 -14.76 25.24 -4.28
CA VAL A 19 -15.50 25.34 -3.02
C VAL A 19 -15.43 24.06 -2.20
N GLN A 20 -15.17 22.92 -2.85
CA GLN A 20 -14.94 21.65 -2.16
C GLN A 20 -13.70 20.96 -2.72
N LYS A 21 -12.75 20.68 -1.84
CA LYS A 21 -11.55 19.89 -2.09
C LYS A 21 -11.75 18.47 -1.57
N GLN A 22 -11.24 17.49 -2.29
CA GLN A 22 -11.19 16.11 -1.83
C GLN A 22 -9.80 15.53 -2.11
N ARG A 23 -9.35 14.63 -1.24
CA ARG A 23 -8.08 13.90 -1.38
C ARG A 23 -8.36 12.47 -1.85
N SER A 24 -7.52 11.97 -2.76
CA SER A 24 -7.71 10.68 -3.42
C SER A 24 -6.60 9.71 -3.06
N PHE A 25 -6.97 8.43 -2.87
CA PHE A 25 -6.06 7.38 -2.46
C PHE A 25 -6.39 6.07 -3.18
N CYS A 26 -5.37 5.29 -3.51
CA CYS A 26 -5.52 3.88 -3.86
C CYS A 26 -5.04 3.00 -2.70
N CYS A 27 -5.95 2.26 -2.09
CA CYS A 27 -5.65 1.38 -0.95
C CYS A 27 -5.61 -0.09 -1.37
N PHE A 28 -4.67 -0.83 -0.78
CA PHE A 28 -4.44 -2.24 -1.06
C PHE A 28 -4.59 -3.09 0.20
N ASN A 29 -4.73 -4.41 0.01
CA ASN A 29 -4.98 -5.34 1.11
C ASN A 29 -3.81 -5.44 2.09
N SER A 30 -2.58 -5.21 1.64
CA SER A 30 -1.36 -5.24 2.46
C SER A 30 -0.37 -4.15 2.06
N GLN A 31 0.61 -3.91 2.93
CA GLN A 31 1.73 -3.00 2.63
C GLN A 31 2.54 -3.51 1.42
N LEU A 32 2.81 -4.82 1.37
CA LEU A 32 3.50 -5.45 0.24
C LEU A 32 2.75 -5.21 -1.07
N ALA A 33 1.42 -5.41 -1.08
CA ALA A 33 0.61 -5.15 -2.26
C ALA A 33 0.66 -3.68 -2.69
N LYS A 34 0.65 -2.74 -1.74
CA LYS A 34 0.83 -1.30 -2.01
C LYS A 34 2.19 -1.03 -2.66
N ILE A 35 3.28 -1.54 -2.11
CA ILE A 35 4.64 -1.36 -2.63
C ILE A 35 4.77 -1.92 -4.06
N ILE A 36 4.34 -3.17 -4.27
CA ILE A 36 4.39 -3.82 -5.57
C ILE A 36 3.55 -3.07 -6.60
N ASN A 37 2.34 -2.60 -6.24
CA ASN A 37 1.52 -1.81 -7.17
C ASN A 37 2.14 -0.44 -7.45
N GLU A 38 2.64 0.25 -6.44
CA GLU A 38 3.21 1.60 -6.59
C GLU A 38 4.47 1.61 -7.47
N GLN A 39 5.36 0.63 -7.28
CA GLN A 39 6.63 0.57 -8.01
C GLN A 39 6.50 -0.24 -9.31
N GLY A 40 5.77 -1.36 -9.29
CA GLY A 40 5.61 -2.24 -10.46
C GLY A 40 4.87 -1.58 -11.62
N ARG A 41 3.91 -0.68 -11.35
CA ARG A 41 3.18 0.04 -12.41
C ARG A 41 4.08 0.84 -13.33
N LEU A 42 5.19 1.36 -12.81
CA LEU A 42 6.16 2.15 -13.60
C LEU A 42 6.87 1.30 -14.66
N GLN A 43 6.95 -0.02 -14.46
CA GLN A 43 7.63 -0.95 -15.35
C GLN A 43 6.76 -1.38 -16.55
N LEU A 44 5.43 -1.22 -16.45
CA LEU A 44 4.47 -1.81 -17.37
C LEU A 44 3.84 -0.78 -18.32
N LYS A 45 3.92 -1.03 -19.62
CA LYS A 45 3.34 -0.16 -20.67
C LYS A 45 1.85 0.12 -20.48
N ALA A 46 1.10 -0.85 -19.95
CA ALA A 46 -0.34 -0.72 -19.69
C ALA A 46 -0.72 0.44 -18.75
N PHE A 47 0.23 0.91 -17.93
CA PHE A 47 0.01 2.01 -16.99
C PHE A 47 0.76 3.28 -17.37
N GLN A 48 1.71 3.22 -18.29
CA GLN A 48 2.55 4.37 -18.67
C GLN A 48 1.76 5.51 -19.33
N SER A 49 0.62 5.22 -19.95
CA SER A 49 -0.26 6.25 -20.51
C SER A 49 -1.12 6.95 -19.46
N LEU A 50 -1.18 6.45 -18.23
CA LEU A 50 -1.98 7.03 -17.16
C LEU A 50 -1.14 8.04 -16.35
N PRO A 51 -1.73 9.19 -15.96
CA PRO A 51 -1.06 10.13 -15.07
C PRO A 51 -0.89 9.56 -13.67
N ASN A 52 -0.21 10.32 -12.80
CA ASN A 52 0.04 9.96 -11.40
C ASN A 52 0.66 8.57 -11.25
N ARG A 53 1.80 8.33 -11.94
CA ARG A 53 2.57 7.07 -11.83
C ARG A 53 1.76 5.82 -12.17
N GLY A 54 0.82 5.93 -13.11
CA GLY A 54 -0.02 4.82 -13.51
C GLY A 54 -1.35 4.70 -12.77
N PHE A 55 -1.67 5.61 -11.85
CA PHE A 55 -2.90 5.57 -11.04
C PHE A 55 -4.06 6.39 -11.60
N GLY A 56 -3.93 6.98 -12.78
CA GLY A 56 -5.02 7.75 -13.39
C GLY A 56 -5.21 9.12 -12.72
N ASP A 57 -6.26 9.83 -13.12
CA ASP A 57 -6.54 11.17 -12.56
C ASP A 57 -7.00 11.08 -11.10
N ARG A 58 -6.73 12.12 -10.30
CA ARG A 58 -7.10 12.15 -8.87
C ARG A 58 -8.61 12.04 -8.65
N GLY A 59 -9.42 12.62 -9.54
CA GLY A 59 -10.87 12.55 -9.49
C GLY A 59 -11.45 11.25 -10.08
N ASN A 60 -10.66 10.50 -10.84
CA ASN A 60 -11.02 9.20 -11.40
C ASN A 60 -9.84 8.21 -11.33
N PRO A 61 -9.48 7.77 -10.10
CA PRO A 61 -8.29 6.96 -9.90
C PRO A 61 -8.48 5.52 -10.42
N GLN A 62 -7.39 4.93 -10.91
CA GLN A 62 -7.32 3.60 -11.49
C GLN A 62 -6.55 2.64 -10.56
N CYS A 63 -7.22 2.17 -9.50
CA CYS A 63 -6.59 1.41 -8.41
C CYS A 63 -6.54 -0.12 -8.63
N ARG A 64 -6.85 -0.64 -9.83
CA ARG A 64 -6.87 -2.10 -10.08
C ARG A 64 -5.54 -2.80 -9.78
N GLY A 65 -5.56 -4.09 -9.46
CA GLY A 65 -4.33 -4.88 -9.44
C GLY A 65 -3.77 -5.14 -10.84
N PHE A 66 -2.70 -5.92 -10.89
CA PHE A 66 -2.13 -6.46 -12.11
C PHE A 66 -2.90 -7.70 -12.59
N THR A 67 -2.97 -7.91 -13.90
CA THR A 67 -3.31 -9.24 -14.44
C THR A 67 -2.16 -10.23 -14.15
N PRO A 68 -2.38 -11.55 -14.28
CA PRO A 68 -1.30 -12.52 -14.12
C PRO A 68 -0.09 -12.24 -15.04
N GLU A 69 -0.33 -11.89 -16.29
CA GLU A 69 0.72 -11.61 -17.28
C GLU A 69 1.47 -10.32 -16.95
N GLU A 70 0.74 -9.27 -16.54
CA GLU A 70 1.34 -8.02 -16.06
C GLU A 70 2.21 -8.25 -14.82
N PHE A 71 1.74 -9.06 -13.88
CA PHE A 71 2.46 -9.38 -12.65
C PHE A 71 3.74 -10.18 -12.93
N GLN A 72 3.67 -11.17 -13.82
CA GLN A 72 4.83 -11.96 -14.24
C GLN A 72 5.88 -11.13 -14.96
N ALA A 73 5.47 -10.07 -15.65
CA ALA A 73 6.37 -9.17 -16.35
C ALA A 73 7.10 -8.18 -15.42
N LEU A 74 6.79 -8.15 -14.12
CA LEU A 74 7.46 -7.30 -13.16
C LEU A 74 8.88 -7.81 -12.86
N ASP A 75 9.83 -6.90 -12.94
CA ASP A 75 11.18 -7.11 -12.43
C ASP A 75 11.25 -6.70 -10.95
N PHE A 76 11.21 -7.71 -10.08
CA PHE A 76 11.28 -7.54 -8.63
C PHE A 76 12.64 -7.07 -8.13
N SER A 77 13.71 -7.16 -8.94
CA SER A 77 15.02 -6.58 -8.56
C SER A 77 14.98 -5.05 -8.56
N ASN A 78 14.02 -4.46 -9.27
CA ASN A 78 13.75 -3.03 -9.35
C ASN A 78 12.58 -2.58 -8.45
N ILE A 79 12.20 -3.41 -7.46
CA ILE A 79 11.19 -3.07 -6.45
C ILE A 79 11.88 -3.01 -5.09
N ASP A 80 11.89 -1.83 -4.47
CA ASP A 80 12.38 -1.64 -3.12
C ASP A 80 11.35 -2.15 -2.10
N LEU A 81 11.70 -3.25 -1.43
CA LEU A 81 10.90 -3.91 -0.40
C LEU A 81 11.36 -3.58 1.03
N THR A 82 12.32 -2.67 1.21
CA THR A 82 12.91 -2.35 2.53
C THR A 82 11.83 -1.94 3.54
N GLU A 83 10.88 -1.08 3.15
CA GLU A 83 9.74 -0.67 3.99
C GLU A 83 8.92 -1.88 4.49
N TYR A 84 8.76 -2.91 3.65
CA TYR A 84 8.02 -4.12 4.03
C TYR A 84 8.83 -5.01 4.98
N TYR A 85 10.13 -5.16 4.74
CA TYR A 85 11.00 -5.95 5.62
C TYR A 85 11.09 -5.33 7.03
N GLU A 86 11.20 -4.01 7.13
CA GLU A 86 11.18 -3.30 8.42
C GLU A 86 9.87 -3.56 9.18
N GLU A 87 8.72 -3.48 8.49
CA GLU A 87 7.42 -3.80 9.08
C GLU A 87 7.35 -5.26 9.54
N LEU A 88 7.86 -6.20 8.75
CA LEU A 88 7.89 -7.62 9.10
C LEU A 88 8.72 -7.89 10.34
N ILE A 89 9.91 -7.30 10.44
CA ILE A 89 10.80 -7.47 11.60
C ILE A 89 10.12 -6.91 12.86
N HIS A 90 9.53 -5.71 12.77
CA HIS A 90 8.86 -5.08 13.89
C HIS A 90 7.65 -5.91 14.37
N LYS A 91 6.86 -6.47 13.44
CA LYS A 91 5.75 -7.37 13.80
C LYS A 91 6.24 -8.65 14.44
N SER A 92 7.28 -9.25 13.88
CA SER A 92 7.86 -10.50 14.41
C SER A 92 8.39 -10.30 15.84
N GLN A 93 9.02 -9.16 16.12
CA GLN A 93 9.49 -8.82 17.47
C GLN A 93 8.33 -8.65 18.46
N ALA A 94 7.28 -7.92 18.08
CA ALA A 94 6.09 -7.75 18.91
C ALA A 94 5.35 -9.09 19.16
N GLU A 95 5.29 -9.96 18.14
CA GLU A 95 4.71 -11.30 18.28
C GLU A 95 5.54 -12.18 19.23
N MET A 96 6.87 -12.12 19.14
CA MET A 96 7.75 -12.84 20.07
C MET A 96 7.59 -12.35 21.51
N GLU A 97 7.50 -11.04 21.73
CA GLU A 97 7.27 -10.45 23.05
C GLU A 97 5.94 -10.94 23.65
N SER A 98 4.85 -10.83 22.89
CA SER A 98 3.54 -11.30 23.35
C SER A 98 3.48 -12.81 23.57
N THR A 99 4.19 -13.60 22.74
CA THR A 99 4.29 -15.06 22.93
C THR A 99 5.05 -15.40 24.21
N MET A 100 6.13 -14.68 24.53
CA MET A 100 6.89 -14.89 25.76
C MET A 100 6.06 -14.55 27.01
N GLU A 101 5.31 -13.44 26.97
CA GLU A 101 4.35 -13.08 28.03
C GLU A 101 3.29 -14.17 28.22
N GLN A 102 2.72 -14.69 27.13
CA GLN A 102 1.74 -15.79 27.20
C GLN A 102 2.34 -17.05 27.80
N MET A 103 3.52 -17.47 27.34
CA MET A 103 4.20 -18.66 27.88
C MET A 103 4.52 -18.51 29.37
N THR A 104 4.96 -17.34 29.82
CA THR A 104 5.19 -17.10 31.25
C THR A 104 3.89 -17.15 32.06
N ALA A 105 2.82 -16.51 31.59
CA ALA A 105 1.51 -16.54 32.23
C ALA A 105 0.94 -17.97 32.32
N GLU A 106 1.04 -18.74 31.23
CA GLU A 106 0.66 -20.15 31.21
C GLU A 106 1.48 -20.99 32.18
N HIS A 107 2.80 -20.75 32.24
CA HIS A 107 3.65 -21.44 33.20
C HIS A 107 3.18 -21.19 34.64
N PHE A 108 2.99 -19.92 35.05
CA PHE A 108 2.51 -19.58 36.40
C PHE A 108 1.18 -20.26 36.75
N ASN A 109 0.22 -20.30 35.82
CA ASN A 109 -1.06 -20.96 36.04
C ASN A 109 -0.95 -22.48 36.23
N ASN A 110 0.07 -23.12 35.64
CA ASN A 110 0.28 -24.56 35.72
C ASN A 110 1.07 -25.00 36.97
N VAL A 111 1.71 -24.08 37.69
CA VAL A 111 2.47 -24.39 38.93
C VAL A 111 1.70 -24.05 40.22
N GLN A 112 0.46 -23.58 40.11
CA GLN A 112 -0.44 -23.25 41.23
C GLN A 112 -1.54 -24.30 41.39
#